data_AF-A0A832BDN6-F1
#
_entry.id   AF-A0A832BDN6-F1
#
_cell.length_a   1.000
_cell.length_b   1.000
_cell.length_c   1.000
_cell.angle_alpha   90.00
_cell.angle_beta   90.00
_cell.angle_gamma   90.00
#
_symmetry.space_group_name_H-M   'P 1'
#
loop_
_entity.id
_entity.type
_entity.pdbx_description
1 polymer ?
#
loop_
_entity_poly.entity_id
_entity_poly.type
_entity_poly.pdbx_seq_one_letter_code
_entity_poly.pdbx_strand_id
1 'polypeptide(L)'
;SGGLGAIFPAMTHAVMAFKCLGYSDDSPEVQHELRELAAFEIEEGDEIRMQPCLSPVWDTAITLNALMDSGLPPNHPAIVKGIQWLLSKQTTRKGDWAVKVKDTEPGGWYFEYENEYYPDVDDTVMVLMALYKYACPNGEEWTSAPEPIREAMRRGLAWVFAMQNRNGGWASFDKDNDKMILQYVPYADHNAMLDPATEDITARTLEMASYYGYTRGDPRIRRAIEFLRQRQEEDGSWFGRWGVNYLYGTWQVLRGLARIGEDIRSAMFQRATSWLKSVQNEDGGWGETCRSYDDPVAFKAKGPSTASQTAWALMGLINAGDARSPEVQRGLAYLVRTQRADGSWDEPWFTGTGFPRVFYLRYHLYCHYFPLWAMGQYAAATSDTASKSYDAPEHSNSE
;
A
#
# COMPACT_ATOMS: atom_id res chain seq x y z
N SER A 1 11.19 -3.05 19.59
CA SER A 1 11.38 -2.32 18.32
C SER A 1 12.81 -2.55 17.92
N GLY A 2 13.08 -2.79 16.65
CA GLY A 2 14.45 -2.85 16.12
C GLY A 2 15.01 -1.43 15.98
N GLY A 3 15.27 -0.77 17.12
CA GLY A 3 15.64 0.65 17.21
C GLY A 3 14.45 1.61 17.25
N LEU A 4 14.70 2.89 17.57
CA LEU A 4 13.65 3.90 17.69
C LEU A 4 12.92 4.11 16.36
N GLY A 5 11.63 3.76 16.32
CA GLY A 5 10.78 3.85 15.13
C GLY A 5 11.20 2.95 13.97
N ALA A 6 12.24 2.12 14.14
CA ALA A 6 12.83 1.28 13.10
C ALA A 6 13.20 2.03 11.79
N ILE A 7 13.57 3.32 11.91
CA ILE A 7 13.99 4.17 10.78
C ILE A 7 15.32 4.89 11.04
N PHE A 8 16.12 5.05 10.00
CA PHE A 8 17.49 5.57 10.07
C PHE A 8 17.59 6.95 10.75
N PRO A 9 16.75 7.96 10.42
CA PRO A 9 16.87 9.29 11.04
C PRO A 9 16.61 9.25 12.55
N ALA A 10 15.62 8.48 13.00
CA ALA A 10 15.24 8.45 14.41
C ALA A 10 16.32 7.78 15.27
N MET A 11 16.87 6.64 14.82
CA MET A 11 17.97 5.97 15.51
C MET A 11 19.23 6.85 15.57
N THR A 12 19.58 7.51 14.46
CA THR A 12 20.73 8.41 14.40
C THR A 12 20.57 9.58 15.37
N HIS A 13 19.39 10.21 15.40
CA HIS A 13 19.11 11.30 16.33
C HIS A 13 19.05 10.83 17.79
N ALA A 14 18.60 9.60 18.06
CA ALA A 14 18.63 9.02 19.40
C ALA A 14 20.07 8.90 19.92
N VAL A 15 20.99 8.39 19.10
CA VAL A 15 22.43 8.33 19.42
C VAL A 15 22.97 9.72 19.74
N MET A 16 22.72 10.70 18.87
CA MET A 16 23.15 12.09 19.09
C MET A 16 22.59 12.67 20.39
N ALA A 17 21.31 12.42 20.69
CA ALA A 17 20.67 12.86 21.92
C ALA A 17 21.33 12.25 23.16
N PHE A 18 21.59 10.93 23.16
CA PHE A 18 22.31 10.28 24.26
C PHE A 18 23.71 10.87 24.48
N LYS A 19 24.44 11.15 23.39
CA LYS A 19 25.76 11.81 23.49
C LYS A 19 25.66 13.21 24.11
N CYS A 20 24.67 14.01 23.70
CA CYS A 20 24.43 15.33 24.28
C CYS A 20 24.03 15.28 25.76
N LEU A 21 23.38 14.19 26.20
CA LEU A 21 23.01 13.96 27.60
C LEU A 21 24.16 13.38 28.45
N GLY A 22 25.34 13.16 27.86
CA GLY A 22 26.53 12.70 28.58
C GLY A 22 26.64 11.18 28.73
N TYR A 23 25.89 10.40 27.94
CA TYR A 23 26.01 8.95 27.94
C TYR A 23 27.38 8.53 27.35
N SER A 24 28.04 7.56 28.00
CA SER A 24 29.28 6.97 27.49
C SER A 24 29.03 6.17 26.21
N ASP A 25 30.07 5.98 25.38
CA ASP A 25 29.93 5.16 24.17
C ASP A 25 29.54 3.72 24.51
N ASP A 26 29.98 3.21 25.66
CA ASP A 26 29.66 1.85 26.14
C ASP A 26 28.29 1.75 26.84
N SER A 27 27.47 2.81 26.86
CA SER A 27 26.16 2.74 27.51
C SER A 27 25.25 1.74 26.77
N PRO A 28 24.39 0.99 27.47
CA PRO A 28 23.47 0.04 26.84
C PRO A 28 22.59 0.68 25.75
N GLU A 29 22.15 1.92 25.95
CA GLU A 29 21.30 2.68 25.04
C GLU A 29 22.05 3.05 23.75
N VAL A 30 23.25 3.62 23.87
CA VAL A 30 24.08 3.98 22.72
C VAL A 30 24.47 2.73 21.92
N GLN A 31 24.92 1.68 22.62
CA GLN A 31 25.31 0.43 21.98
C GLN A 31 24.13 -0.30 21.32
N HIS A 32 22.91 -0.17 21.85
CA HIS A 32 21.72 -0.70 21.21
C HIS A 32 21.45 0.00 19.88
N GLU A 33 21.32 1.33 19.88
CA GLU A 33 21.02 2.08 18.64
C GLU A 33 22.13 1.93 17.58
N LEU A 34 23.41 1.88 17.98
CA LEU A 34 24.50 1.62 17.04
C LEU A 34 24.41 0.24 16.38
N ARG A 35 23.99 -0.80 17.12
CA ARG A 35 23.76 -2.13 16.54
C ARG A 35 22.58 -2.16 15.59
N GLU A 36 21.50 -1.47 15.92
CA GLU A 36 20.31 -1.37 15.05
C GLU A 36 20.63 -0.58 13.77
N LEU A 37 21.41 0.51 13.87
CA LEU A 37 21.91 1.23 12.69
C LEU A 37 22.80 0.35 11.81
N ALA A 38 23.74 -0.40 12.40
CA ALA A 38 24.60 -1.31 11.65
C ALA A 38 23.79 -2.40 10.91
N ALA A 39 22.62 -2.79 11.43
CA ALA A 39 21.74 -3.76 10.75
C ALA A 39 21.12 -3.22 9.44
N PHE A 40 21.23 -1.92 9.16
CA PHE A 40 20.82 -1.33 7.89
C PHE A 40 21.91 -1.33 6.82
N GLU A 41 23.14 -1.67 7.19
CA GLU A 41 24.27 -1.73 6.26
C GLU A 41 24.08 -2.86 5.25
N ILE A 42 24.26 -2.53 3.96
CA ILE A 42 24.48 -3.49 2.90
C ILE A 42 25.93 -3.31 2.45
N GLU A 43 26.76 -4.32 2.68
CA GLU A 43 28.13 -4.36 2.18
C GLU A 43 28.14 -4.80 0.70
N GLU A 44 28.62 -3.92 -0.18
CA GLU A 44 28.69 -4.12 -1.63
C GLU A 44 30.14 -3.93 -2.10
N GLY A 45 30.98 -4.95 -1.89
CA GLY A 45 32.39 -4.88 -2.27
C GLY A 45 33.18 -3.93 -1.36
N ASP A 46 33.65 -2.80 -1.92
CA ASP A 46 34.33 -1.72 -1.20
C ASP A 46 33.38 -0.58 -0.77
N GLU A 47 32.08 -0.70 -1.04
CA GLU A 47 31.06 0.27 -0.66
C GLU A 47 30.13 -0.26 0.44
N ILE A 48 29.61 0.64 1.28
CA ILE A 48 28.52 0.37 2.21
C ILE A 48 27.34 1.26 1.85
N ARG A 49 26.17 0.63 1.65
CA ARG A 49 24.91 1.32 1.40
C ARG A 49 24.01 1.20 2.62
N MET A 50 23.56 2.35 3.14
CA MET A 50 22.62 2.39 4.26
C MET A 50 21.18 2.28 3.78
N GLN A 51 20.46 1.31 4.31
CA GLN A 51 19.01 1.25 4.16
C GLN A 51 18.33 2.27 5.09
N PRO A 52 17.27 2.95 4.64
CA PRO A 52 16.53 3.90 5.48
C PRO A 52 15.63 3.21 6.51
N CYS A 53 15.14 2.03 6.16
CA CYS A 53 14.31 1.10 6.92
C CYS A 53 14.20 -0.21 6.14
N LEU A 54 13.54 -1.22 6.72
CA LEU A 54 13.34 -2.55 6.12
C LEU A 54 11.85 -2.82 5.93
N SER A 55 11.43 -3.41 4.81
CA SER A 55 10.02 -3.57 4.40
C SER A 55 9.43 -5.00 4.49
N PRO A 56 9.82 -5.87 5.44
CA PRO A 56 9.48 -7.29 5.37
C PRO A 56 7.99 -7.60 5.55
N VAL A 57 7.24 -6.84 6.37
CA VAL A 57 5.79 -7.09 6.55
C VAL A 57 5.05 -6.70 5.28
N TRP A 58 5.34 -5.51 4.76
CA TRP A 58 4.81 -4.99 3.51
C TRP A 58 5.03 -5.96 2.35
N ASP A 59 6.29 -6.34 2.14
CA ASP A 59 6.67 -7.21 1.04
C ASP A 59 6.08 -8.62 1.18
N THR A 60 6.00 -9.15 2.40
CA THR A 60 5.35 -10.44 2.65
C THR A 60 3.86 -10.36 2.35
N ALA A 61 3.17 -9.33 2.84
CA ALA A 61 1.73 -9.18 2.65
C ALA A 61 1.37 -9.02 1.16
N ILE A 62 2.09 -8.19 0.40
CA ILE A 62 1.85 -8.06 -1.04
C ILE A 62 2.17 -9.35 -1.77
N THR A 63 3.31 -10.00 -1.46
CA THR A 63 3.69 -11.27 -2.10
C THR A 63 2.62 -12.33 -1.90
N LEU A 64 2.09 -12.49 -0.68
CA LEU A 64 1.02 -13.46 -0.40
C LEU A 64 -0.26 -13.15 -1.20
N ASN A 65 -0.67 -11.87 -1.23
CA ASN A 65 -1.80 -11.44 -2.04
C ASN A 65 -1.60 -11.74 -3.53
N ALA A 66 -0.43 -11.40 -4.07
CA ALA A 66 -0.09 -11.62 -5.47
C ALA A 66 -0.05 -13.12 -5.83
N LEU A 67 0.55 -13.95 -4.98
CA LEU A 67 0.63 -15.40 -5.20
C LEU A 67 -0.75 -16.06 -5.20
N MET A 68 -1.61 -15.72 -4.23
CA MET A 68 -2.96 -16.28 -4.15
C MET A 68 -3.84 -15.81 -5.31
N ASP A 69 -3.81 -14.52 -5.65
CA ASP A 69 -4.57 -13.98 -6.79
C ASP A 69 -4.04 -14.47 -8.15
N SER A 70 -2.82 -15.01 -8.18
CA SER A 70 -2.23 -15.65 -9.36
C SER A 70 -2.45 -17.18 -9.39
N GLY A 71 -3.27 -17.71 -8.48
CA GLY A 71 -3.72 -19.10 -8.50
C GLY A 71 -2.93 -20.07 -7.61
N LEU A 72 -1.98 -19.61 -6.80
CA LEU A 72 -1.33 -20.47 -5.83
C LEU A 72 -2.32 -20.81 -4.69
N PRO A 73 -2.53 -22.09 -4.33
CA PRO A 73 -3.55 -22.43 -3.37
C PRO A 73 -3.18 -21.97 -1.94
N PRO A 74 -4.15 -21.57 -1.11
CA PRO A 74 -3.90 -21.10 0.26
C PRO A 74 -3.12 -22.08 1.14
N ASN A 75 -3.29 -23.38 0.92
CA ASN A 75 -2.60 -24.44 1.67
C ASN A 75 -1.15 -24.68 1.19
N HIS A 76 -0.65 -23.93 0.21
CA HIS A 76 0.73 -24.04 -0.23
C HIS A 76 1.69 -23.72 0.94
N PRO A 77 2.75 -24.52 1.17
CA PRO A 77 3.61 -24.36 2.35
C PRO A 77 4.20 -22.95 2.53
N ALA A 78 4.55 -22.27 1.44
CA ALA A 78 5.05 -20.90 1.49
C ALA A 78 3.98 -19.89 1.95
N ILE A 79 2.72 -20.08 1.54
CA ILE A 79 1.60 -19.23 1.97
C ILE A 79 1.35 -19.44 3.46
N VAL A 80 1.23 -20.69 3.90
CA VAL A 80 1.03 -21.05 5.31
C VAL A 80 2.13 -20.44 6.18
N LYS A 81 3.39 -20.58 5.77
CA LYS A 81 4.54 -20.00 6.49
C LYS A 81 4.47 -18.48 6.56
N GLY A 82 4.14 -17.81 5.45
CA GLY A 82 3.99 -16.35 5.41
C GLY A 82 2.85 -15.85 6.29
N ILE A 83 1.69 -16.52 6.27
CA ILE A 83 0.55 -16.18 7.11
C ILE A 83 0.88 -16.37 8.60
N GLN A 84 1.51 -17.48 8.98
CA GLN A 84 1.97 -17.70 10.36
C GLN A 84 2.95 -16.62 10.80
N TRP A 85 3.88 -16.24 9.93
CA TRP A 85 4.82 -15.16 10.22
C TRP A 85 4.10 -13.83 10.39
N LEU A 86 3.18 -13.45 9.50
CA LEU A 86 2.37 -12.23 9.65
C LEU A 86 1.57 -12.24 10.96
N LEU A 87 0.93 -13.35 11.33
CA LEU A 87 0.22 -13.45 12.62
C LEU A 87 1.14 -13.17 13.82
N SER A 88 2.41 -13.60 13.74
CA SER A 88 3.41 -13.33 14.79
C SER A 88 3.82 -11.84 14.88
N LYS A 89 3.50 -11.04 13.87
CA LYS A 89 3.83 -9.61 13.78
C LYS A 89 2.69 -8.68 14.19
N GLN A 90 1.49 -9.21 14.50
CA GLN A 90 0.39 -8.37 14.95
C GLN A 90 0.75 -7.67 16.27
N THR A 91 0.53 -6.36 16.34
CA THR A 91 0.81 -5.59 17.55
C THR A 91 -0.04 -6.07 18.73
N THR A 92 0.58 -6.10 19.91
CA THR A 92 -0.08 -6.43 21.19
C THR A 92 -0.02 -5.29 22.19
N ARG A 93 0.73 -4.24 21.87
CA ARG A 93 0.93 -3.05 22.70
C ARG A 93 0.33 -1.81 22.05
N LYS A 94 -0.09 -0.86 22.89
CA LYS A 94 -0.52 0.46 22.41
C LYS A 94 0.72 1.30 22.05
N GLY A 95 0.66 1.91 20.88
CA GLY A 95 1.65 2.86 20.37
C GLY A 95 1.21 4.31 20.53
N ASP A 96 1.93 5.23 19.88
CA ASP A 96 1.67 6.67 19.95
C ASP A 96 0.27 7.03 19.41
N TRP A 97 -0.24 6.25 18.44
CA TRP A 97 -1.61 6.35 17.92
C TRP A 97 -2.70 6.34 19.01
N ALA A 98 -2.43 5.68 20.15
CA ALA A 98 -3.38 5.58 21.26
C ALA A 98 -3.60 6.91 21.98
N VAL A 99 -2.77 7.94 21.74
CA VAL A 99 -3.00 9.31 22.24
C VAL A 99 -4.35 9.85 21.74
N LYS A 100 -4.69 9.57 20.47
CA LYS A 100 -5.93 10.03 19.83
C LYS A 100 -7.01 8.94 19.78
N VAL A 101 -6.62 7.66 19.85
CA VAL A 101 -7.52 6.52 19.75
C VAL A 101 -7.40 5.63 21.00
N LYS A 102 -7.86 6.16 22.15
CA LYS A 102 -7.57 5.61 23.48
C LYS A 102 -8.26 4.27 23.77
N ASP A 103 -9.48 4.10 23.29
CA ASP A 103 -10.36 3.00 23.70
C ASP A 103 -10.29 1.78 22.77
N THR A 104 -9.38 1.78 21.81
CA THR A 104 -9.19 0.70 20.86
C THR A 104 -8.06 -0.23 21.30
N GLU A 105 -8.28 -1.54 21.19
CA GLU A 105 -7.25 -2.55 21.42
C GLU A 105 -6.16 -2.46 20.34
N PRO A 106 -4.89 -2.77 20.67
CA PRO A 106 -3.87 -3.00 19.64
C PRO A 106 -4.31 -4.08 18.67
N GLY A 107 -3.95 -3.94 17.40
CA GLY A 107 -4.38 -4.86 16.36
C GLY A 107 -3.80 -4.60 14.99
N GLY A 108 -3.08 -3.48 14.80
CA GLY A 108 -2.37 -3.18 13.55
C GLY A 108 -1.10 -4.02 13.37
N TRP A 109 -0.52 -3.86 12.19
CA TRP A 109 0.80 -4.35 11.79
C TRP A 109 1.69 -3.16 11.46
N TYR A 110 3.00 -3.37 11.53
CA TYR A 110 4.03 -2.38 11.20
C TYR A 110 4.80 -2.86 9.98
N PHE A 111 5.44 -1.93 9.27
CA PHE A 111 6.25 -2.15 8.08
C PHE A 111 7.48 -3.06 8.30
N GLU A 112 8.18 -2.87 9.43
CA GLU A 112 9.50 -3.48 9.71
C GLU A 112 9.43 -4.88 10.34
N TYR A 113 10.57 -5.43 10.79
CA TYR A 113 10.59 -6.70 11.53
C TYR A 113 10.00 -6.58 12.94
N GLU A 114 10.20 -5.44 13.60
CA GLU A 114 9.77 -5.19 14.98
C GLU A 114 9.54 -3.70 15.21
N ASN A 115 8.29 -3.23 15.26
CA ASN A 115 7.99 -1.82 15.49
C ASN A 115 6.62 -1.61 16.19
N GLU A 116 6.37 -2.34 17.29
CA GLU A 116 5.05 -2.40 17.93
C GLU A 116 4.42 -1.07 18.34
N TYR A 117 5.22 0.00 18.51
CA TYR A 117 4.72 1.33 18.87
C TYR A 117 4.25 2.15 17.66
N TYR A 118 4.61 1.75 16.45
CA TYR A 118 4.31 2.45 15.21
C TYR A 118 3.70 1.52 14.15
N PRO A 119 2.60 0.80 14.45
CA PRO A 119 1.84 0.16 13.39
C PRO A 119 1.23 1.22 12.46
N ASP A 120 1.07 0.85 11.20
CA ASP A 120 0.50 1.71 10.18
C ASP A 120 -0.71 1.05 9.50
N VAL A 121 -1.58 1.90 8.96
CA VAL A 121 -2.81 1.51 8.30
C VAL A 121 -2.51 0.74 7.02
N ASP A 122 -1.43 1.06 6.33
CA ASP A 122 -1.16 0.51 5.01
C ASP A 122 -0.80 -0.99 5.10
N ASP A 123 0.19 -1.32 5.92
CA ASP A 123 0.59 -2.69 6.25
C ASP A 123 -0.57 -3.47 6.85
N THR A 124 -1.29 -2.87 7.81
CA THR A 124 -2.45 -3.54 8.43
C THR A 124 -3.50 -3.94 7.39
N VAL A 125 -3.81 -3.05 6.45
CA VAL A 125 -4.78 -3.28 5.38
C VAL A 125 -4.32 -4.39 4.43
N MET A 126 -3.04 -4.38 4.01
CA MET A 126 -2.47 -5.43 3.16
C MET A 126 -2.45 -6.81 3.84
N VAL A 127 -2.08 -6.85 5.12
CA VAL A 127 -2.08 -8.07 5.93
C VAL A 127 -3.50 -8.61 6.09
N LEU A 128 -4.48 -7.76 6.40
CA LEU A 128 -5.88 -8.17 6.49
C LEU A 128 -6.37 -8.81 5.19
N MET A 129 -6.07 -8.22 4.03
CA MET A 129 -6.41 -8.83 2.74
C MET A 129 -5.76 -10.21 2.54
N ALA A 130 -4.48 -10.38 2.93
CA ALA A 130 -3.81 -11.67 2.86
C ALA A 130 -4.45 -12.71 3.81
N LEU A 131 -4.77 -12.31 5.04
CA LEU A 131 -5.45 -13.17 6.01
C LEU A 131 -6.82 -13.61 5.48
N TYR A 132 -7.60 -12.69 4.89
CA TYR A 132 -8.92 -13.01 4.34
C TYR A 132 -8.81 -14.05 3.23
N LYS A 133 -7.96 -13.79 2.23
CA LYS A 133 -7.77 -14.71 1.09
C LYS A 133 -7.30 -16.10 1.53
N TYR A 134 -6.48 -16.15 2.58
CA TYR A 134 -6.04 -17.41 3.16
C TYR A 134 -7.16 -18.19 3.86
N ALA A 135 -7.94 -17.49 4.71
CA ALA A 135 -8.93 -18.12 5.58
C ALA A 135 -10.32 -18.32 4.96
N CYS A 136 -10.65 -17.51 3.95
CA CYS A 136 -11.92 -17.50 3.25
C CYS A 136 -11.70 -17.60 1.72
N PRO A 137 -11.02 -18.66 1.23
CA PRO A 137 -10.56 -18.74 -0.15
C PRO A 137 -11.69 -18.93 -1.16
N ASN A 138 -12.90 -19.31 -0.72
CA ASN A 138 -14.06 -19.47 -1.60
C ASN A 138 -15.04 -18.30 -1.46
N GLY A 139 -14.62 -17.18 -0.83
CA GLY A 139 -15.47 -16.01 -0.62
C GLY A 139 -16.43 -16.15 0.55
N GLU A 140 -16.10 -17.00 1.52
CA GLU A 140 -16.85 -17.13 2.77
C GLU A 140 -16.86 -15.80 3.55
N GLU A 141 -17.86 -15.61 4.42
CA GLU A 141 -17.84 -14.48 5.35
C GLU A 141 -16.62 -14.59 6.28
N TRP A 142 -15.93 -13.48 6.51
CA TRP A 142 -14.73 -13.46 7.35
C TRP A 142 -15.00 -13.93 8.80
N THR A 143 -16.24 -13.81 9.27
CA THR A 143 -16.70 -14.29 10.58
C THR A 143 -16.66 -15.81 10.70
N SER A 144 -16.61 -16.53 9.58
CA SER A 144 -16.48 -18.00 9.53
C SER A 144 -15.02 -18.48 9.59
N ALA A 145 -14.04 -17.57 9.44
CA ALA A 145 -12.63 -17.90 9.50
C ALA A 145 -12.27 -18.66 10.80
N PRO A 146 -11.32 -19.60 10.76
CA PRO A 146 -10.91 -20.35 11.95
C PRO A 146 -10.12 -19.46 12.93
N GLU A 147 -10.15 -19.83 14.21
CA GLU A 147 -9.20 -19.28 15.18
C GLU A 147 -7.79 -19.83 14.94
N PRO A 148 -6.72 -19.07 15.23
CA PRO A 148 -6.71 -17.72 15.81
C PRO A 148 -6.83 -16.58 14.78
N ILE A 149 -7.03 -16.90 13.49
CA ILE A 149 -6.98 -15.91 12.40
C ILE A 149 -8.15 -14.95 12.48
N ARG A 150 -9.35 -15.45 12.80
CA ARG A 150 -10.54 -14.61 12.94
C ARG A 150 -10.37 -13.53 14.01
N GLU A 151 -9.79 -13.87 15.16
CA GLU A 151 -9.51 -12.90 16.21
C GLU A 151 -8.48 -11.85 15.75
N ALA A 152 -7.42 -12.28 15.04
CA ALA A 152 -6.45 -11.36 14.46
C ALA A 152 -7.11 -10.38 13.47
N MET A 153 -7.99 -10.88 12.59
CA MET A 153 -8.78 -10.05 11.67
C MET A 153 -9.67 -9.06 12.42
N ARG A 154 -10.41 -9.51 13.44
CA ARG A 154 -11.31 -8.68 14.24
C ARG A 154 -10.57 -7.49 14.86
N ARG A 155 -9.41 -7.75 15.48
CA ARG A 155 -8.57 -6.72 16.10
C ARG A 155 -8.00 -5.75 15.08
N GLY A 156 -7.48 -6.26 13.95
CA GLY A 156 -6.97 -5.42 12.87
C GLY A 156 -8.04 -4.51 12.24
N LEU A 157 -9.22 -5.05 11.95
CA LEU A 157 -10.35 -4.27 11.44
C LEU A 157 -10.78 -3.17 12.42
N ALA A 158 -10.94 -3.53 13.69
CA ALA A 158 -11.31 -2.57 14.72
C ALA A 158 -10.28 -1.43 14.82
N TRP A 159 -8.99 -1.77 14.75
CA TRP A 159 -7.90 -0.81 14.75
C TRP A 159 -7.96 0.12 13.52
N VAL A 160 -8.01 -0.42 12.30
CA VAL A 160 -8.08 0.40 11.06
C VAL A 160 -9.25 1.36 11.09
N PHE A 161 -10.46 0.92 11.42
CA PHE A 161 -11.62 1.82 11.43
C PHE A 161 -11.55 2.88 12.53
N ALA A 162 -10.91 2.59 13.66
CA ALA A 162 -10.71 3.58 14.71
C ALA A 162 -9.76 4.71 14.26
N MET A 163 -8.81 4.38 13.38
CA MET A 163 -7.83 5.30 12.79
C MET A 163 -8.39 6.22 11.70
N GLN A 164 -9.66 6.07 11.29
CA GLN A 164 -10.24 6.93 10.25
C GLN A 164 -10.27 8.40 10.67
N ASN A 165 -9.81 9.29 9.78
CA ASN A 165 -9.79 10.73 9.99
C ASN A 165 -11.19 11.35 9.86
N ARG A 166 -11.37 12.54 10.44
CA ARG A 166 -12.64 13.30 10.39
C ARG A 166 -13.06 13.63 8.96
N ASN A 167 -12.09 13.86 8.07
CA ASN A 167 -12.34 14.13 6.65
C ASN A 167 -12.76 12.89 5.85
N GLY A 168 -12.79 11.71 6.46
CA GLY A 168 -13.24 10.46 5.82
C GLY A 168 -12.12 9.58 5.29
N GLY A 169 -10.91 10.11 5.11
CA GLY A 169 -9.77 9.31 4.66
C GLY A 169 -8.99 8.66 5.80
N TRP A 170 -7.92 7.97 5.44
CA TRP A 170 -6.94 7.40 6.35
C TRP A 170 -5.56 7.95 6.06
N ALA A 171 -4.81 8.17 7.14
CA ALA A 171 -3.38 8.43 7.10
C ALA A 171 -2.62 7.15 7.44
N SER A 172 -1.31 7.23 7.58
CA SER A 172 -0.44 6.06 7.75
C SER A 172 -0.39 5.61 9.20
N PHE A 173 -0.01 6.48 10.12
CA PHE A 173 0.27 6.15 11.52
C PHE A 173 -0.72 6.79 12.50
N ASP A 174 -1.26 7.97 12.18
CA ASP A 174 -2.03 8.75 13.15
C ASP A 174 -3.37 9.26 12.62
N LYS A 175 -4.38 9.19 13.48
CA LYS A 175 -5.66 9.84 13.24
C LYS A 175 -5.53 11.36 13.32
N ASP A 176 -6.16 12.12 12.44
CA ASP A 176 -6.25 13.60 12.46
C ASP A 176 -4.89 14.28 12.75
N ASN A 177 -3.81 13.82 12.11
CA ASN A 177 -2.48 14.46 12.20
C ASN A 177 -2.28 15.45 11.05
N ASP A 178 -3.17 16.44 10.98
CA ASP A 178 -3.38 17.30 9.80
C ASP A 178 -3.34 18.80 10.12
N LYS A 179 -2.65 19.20 11.20
CA LYS A 179 -2.47 20.62 11.58
C LYS A 179 -1.49 21.34 10.64
N MET A 180 -1.89 21.56 9.40
CA MET A 180 -1.04 22.01 8.28
C MET A 180 -0.23 23.28 8.55
N ILE A 181 -0.68 24.15 9.47
CA ILE A 181 0.08 25.32 9.90
C ILE A 181 1.49 24.98 10.42
N LEU A 182 1.68 23.77 10.97
CA LEU A 182 2.98 23.32 11.46
C LEU A 182 3.98 23.10 10.32
N GLN A 183 3.55 22.92 9.07
CA GLN A 183 4.48 22.79 7.94
C GLN A 183 5.18 24.10 7.54
N TYR A 184 4.80 25.24 8.14
CA TYR A 184 5.38 26.55 7.80
C TYR A 184 6.42 27.05 8.82
N VAL A 185 6.83 26.21 9.78
CA VAL A 185 7.92 26.55 10.71
C VAL A 185 9.28 26.26 10.05
N PRO A 186 10.37 26.98 10.43
CA PRO A 186 11.68 26.80 9.80
C PRO A 186 12.23 25.36 9.83
N TYR A 187 11.86 24.58 10.84
CA TYR A 187 12.25 23.18 10.98
C TYR A 187 11.53 22.23 10.00
N ALA A 188 10.43 22.67 9.40
CA ALA A 188 9.56 21.86 8.55
C ALA A 188 9.86 22.00 7.06
N ASP A 189 11.07 22.39 6.69
CA ASP A 189 11.53 22.59 5.32
C ASP A 189 11.34 21.35 4.40
N HIS A 190 11.23 20.16 4.99
CA HIS A 190 10.95 18.90 4.30
C HIS A 190 9.44 18.54 4.20
N ASN A 191 8.53 19.33 4.76
CA ASN A 191 7.07 19.11 4.75
C ASN A 191 6.61 17.70 5.18
N ALA A 192 7.39 17.06 6.06
CA ALA A 192 7.25 15.66 6.46
C ALA A 192 6.78 15.47 7.92
N MET A 193 6.42 16.56 8.63
CA MET A 193 6.11 16.51 10.07
C MET A 193 4.71 16.00 10.41
N LEU A 194 3.84 15.88 9.42
CA LEU A 194 2.42 15.56 9.60
C LEU A 194 2.06 14.34 8.77
N ASP A 195 0.98 13.68 9.16
CA ASP A 195 0.43 12.49 8.54
C ASP A 195 -1.06 12.71 8.25
N PRO A 196 -1.40 13.56 7.25
CA PRO A 196 -2.79 13.77 6.84
C PRO A 196 -3.32 12.55 6.07
N ALA A 197 -4.65 12.46 5.92
CA ALA A 197 -5.24 11.42 5.09
C ALA A 197 -4.77 11.49 3.63
N THR A 198 -4.53 10.33 3.01
CA THR A 198 -4.03 10.23 1.63
C THR A 198 -4.92 9.34 0.77
N GLU A 199 -4.88 9.60 -0.54
CA GLU A 199 -5.73 8.98 -1.54
C GLU A 199 -5.42 7.47 -1.66
N ASP A 200 -4.14 7.11 -1.68
CA ASP A 200 -3.66 5.73 -1.79
C ASP A 200 -4.09 4.85 -0.61
N ILE A 201 -3.84 5.27 0.64
CA ILE A 201 -4.22 4.50 1.84
C ILE A 201 -5.75 4.43 1.98
N THR A 202 -6.45 5.53 1.71
CA THR A 202 -7.92 5.56 1.79
C THR A 202 -8.53 4.57 0.80
N ALA A 203 -8.05 4.56 -0.44
CA ALA A 203 -8.55 3.64 -1.45
C ALA A 203 -8.19 2.17 -1.16
N ARG A 204 -7.00 1.90 -0.65
CA ARG A 204 -6.63 0.54 -0.23
C ARG A 204 -7.47 0.06 0.95
N THR A 205 -7.83 0.96 1.86
CA THR A 205 -8.75 0.65 2.95
C THR A 205 -10.15 0.31 2.42
N LEU A 206 -10.64 0.98 1.37
CA LEU A 206 -11.88 0.60 0.69
C LEU A 206 -11.80 -0.79 0.06
N GLU A 207 -10.67 -1.11 -0.57
CA GLU A 207 -10.43 -2.45 -1.11
C GLU A 207 -10.50 -3.51 -0.01
N MET A 208 -9.75 -3.35 1.08
CA MET A 208 -9.78 -4.26 2.20
C MET A 208 -11.19 -4.39 2.76
N ALA A 209 -11.90 -3.28 2.99
CA ALA A 209 -13.24 -3.28 3.55
C ALA A 209 -14.23 -4.12 2.72
N SER A 210 -14.06 -4.20 1.39
CA SER A 210 -14.88 -5.05 0.53
C SER A 210 -14.79 -6.55 0.88
N TYR A 211 -13.62 -7.03 1.30
CA TYR A 211 -13.42 -8.42 1.73
C TYR A 211 -14.13 -8.73 3.06
N TYR A 212 -14.38 -7.70 3.87
CA TYR A 212 -14.97 -7.84 5.20
C TYR A 212 -16.47 -7.51 5.26
N GLY A 213 -17.13 -7.49 4.11
CA GLY A 213 -18.58 -7.30 3.99
C GLY A 213 -19.06 -5.86 4.16
N TYR A 214 -18.15 -4.88 4.16
CA TYR A 214 -18.54 -3.47 4.15
C TYR A 214 -18.99 -3.05 2.76
N THR A 215 -19.99 -2.17 2.71
CA THR A 215 -20.57 -1.68 1.47
C THR A 215 -20.66 -0.16 1.49
N ARG A 216 -21.06 0.43 0.35
CA ARG A 216 -21.38 1.85 0.22
C ARG A 216 -22.52 2.33 1.13
N GLY A 217 -23.27 1.43 1.78
CA GLY A 217 -24.24 1.80 2.81
C GLY A 217 -23.58 2.29 4.10
N ASP A 218 -22.37 1.80 4.41
CA ASP A 218 -21.67 2.14 5.65
C ASP A 218 -21.25 3.62 5.65
N PRO A 219 -21.60 4.40 6.70
CA PRO A 219 -21.22 5.80 6.79
C PRO A 219 -19.71 6.07 6.69
N ARG A 220 -18.86 5.15 7.17
CA ARG A 220 -17.40 5.28 7.11
C ARG A 220 -16.91 5.17 5.68
N ILE A 221 -17.46 4.21 4.93
CA ILE A 221 -17.17 4.00 3.51
C ILE A 221 -17.65 5.17 2.66
N ARG A 222 -18.85 5.70 2.92
CA ARG A 222 -19.36 6.88 2.19
C ARG A 222 -18.47 8.10 2.34
N ARG A 223 -17.98 8.36 3.56
CA ARG A 223 -17.04 9.47 3.80
C ARG A 223 -15.71 9.27 3.07
N ALA A 224 -15.23 8.04 2.99
CA ALA A 224 -14.00 7.70 2.28
C ALA A 224 -14.13 7.90 0.76
N ILE A 225 -15.26 7.48 0.18
CA ILE A 225 -15.57 7.72 -1.24
C ILE A 225 -15.65 9.22 -1.52
N GLU A 226 -16.30 9.99 -0.64
CA GLU A 226 -16.38 11.44 -0.78
C GLU A 226 -15.01 12.12 -0.66
N PHE A 227 -14.17 11.66 0.28
CA PHE A 227 -12.78 12.12 0.39
C PHE A 227 -12.03 11.93 -0.93
N LEU A 228 -12.10 10.75 -1.54
CA LEU A 228 -11.44 10.47 -2.82
C LEU A 228 -12.02 11.31 -3.97
N ARG A 229 -13.35 11.49 -4.00
CA ARG A 229 -14.02 12.33 -5.00
C ARG A 229 -13.53 13.78 -4.97
N GLN A 230 -13.36 14.33 -3.78
CA GLN A 230 -12.87 15.71 -3.58
C GLN A 230 -11.38 15.89 -3.92
N ARG A 231 -10.63 14.80 -3.98
CA ARG A 231 -9.18 14.78 -4.24
C ARG A 231 -8.81 14.36 -5.66
N GLN A 232 -9.80 14.10 -6.51
CA GLN A 232 -9.51 13.82 -7.91
C GLN A 232 -9.03 15.09 -8.62
N GLU A 233 -7.94 14.97 -9.35
CA GLU A 233 -7.41 16.03 -10.20
C GLU A 233 -8.35 16.31 -11.39
N GLU A 234 -8.21 17.48 -12.01
CA GLU A 234 -9.02 17.86 -13.18
C GLU A 234 -8.87 16.88 -14.35
N ASP A 235 -7.66 16.33 -14.54
CA ASP A 235 -7.36 15.33 -15.56
C ASP A 235 -7.89 13.92 -15.22
N GLY A 236 -8.42 13.73 -14.02
CA GLY A 236 -8.97 12.47 -13.52
C GLY A 236 -8.00 11.62 -12.69
N SER A 237 -6.73 12.00 -12.59
CA SER A 237 -5.75 11.29 -11.78
C SER A 237 -5.91 11.54 -10.27
N TRP A 238 -5.22 10.74 -9.46
CA TRP A 238 -5.03 10.98 -8.03
C TRP A 238 -3.55 10.98 -7.68
N PHE A 239 -3.18 11.84 -6.73
CA PHE A 239 -1.83 11.93 -6.18
C PHE A 239 -1.42 10.62 -5.47
N GLY A 240 -0.17 10.19 -5.64
CA GLY A 240 0.40 9.05 -4.91
C GLY A 240 1.31 9.52 -3.79
N ARG A 241 0.93 9.32 -2.53
CA ARG A 241 1.73 9.77 -1.39
C ARG A 241 2.93 8.86 -1.12
N TRP A 242 2.74 7.55 -1.27
CA TRP A 242 3.73 6.52 -0.88
C TRP A 242 4.35 5.76 -2.05
N GLY A 243 3.84 5.94 -3.26
CA GLY A 243 4.41 5.42 -4.50
C GLY A 243 4.38 6.47 -5.60
N VAL A 244 5.36 6.41 -6.51
CA VAL A 244 5.60 7.41 -7.55
C VAL A 244 4.64 7.20 -8.73
N ASN A 245 3.76 8.12 -9.07
CA ASN A 245 3.10 9.14 -8.26
C ASN A 245 1.62 9.09 -8.64
N TYR A 246 1.24 9.78 -9.71
CA TYR A 246 -0.14 9.79 -10.19
C TYR A 246 -0.56 8.44 -10.77
N LEU A 247 0.38 7.68 -11.36
CA LEU A 247 0.12 6.29 -11.73
C LEU A 247 -0.24 5.45 -10.50
N TYR A 248 0.52 5.62 -9.41
CA TYR A 248 0.33 4.91 -8.13
C TYR A 248 -0.97 5.28 -7.42
N GLY A 249 -1.27 6.57 -7.28
CA GLY A 249 -2.53 7.02 -6.68
C GLY A 249 -3.73 6.55 -7.49
N THR A 250 -3.68 6.73 -8.81
CA THR A 250 -4.83 6.45 -9.69
C THR A 250 -5.20 4.96 -9.73
N TRP A 251 -4.24 4.04 -9.87
CA TRP A 251 -4.59 2.61 -9.92
C TRP A 251 -5.22 2.13 -8.61
N GLN A 252 -4.66 2.55 -7.47
CA GLN A 252 -5.13 2.11 -6.16
C GLN A 252 -6.54 2.66 -5.89
N VAL A 253 -6.80 3.91 -6.29
CA VAL A 253 -8.13 4.53 -6.21
C VAL A 253 -9.14 3.79 -7.08
N LEU A 254 -8.82 3.53 -8.35
CA LEU A 254 -9.73 2.78 -9.23
C LEU A 254 -10.04 1.40 -8.66
N ARG A 255 -9.02 0.68 -8.18
CA ARG A 255 -9.18 -0.64 -7.58
C ARG A 255 -10.06 -0.61 -6.33
N GLY A 256 -9.78 0.28 -5.38
CA GLY A 256 -10.56 0.42 -4.15
C GLY A 256 -12.02 0.76 -4.41
N LEU A 257 -12.28 1.73 -5.29
CA LEU A 257 -13.63 2.14 -5.66
C LEU A 257 -14.40 1.03 -6.39
N ALA A 258 -13.76 0.33 -7.33
CA ALA A 258 -14.39 -0.80 -8.03
C ALA A 258 -14.76 -1.92 -7.05
N ARG A 259 -13.83 -2.29 -6.15
CA ARG A 259 -14.03 -3.37 -5.19
C ARG A 259 -15.13 -3.07 -4.16
N ILE A 260 -15.29 -1.81 -3.74
CA ILE A 260 -16.39 -1.41 -2.86
C ILE A 260 -17.73 -1.19 -3.60
N GLY A 261 -17.75 -1.37 -4.93
CA GLY A 261 -18.95 -1.37 -5.76
C GLY A 261 -19.37 0.00 -6.28
N GLU A 262 -18.46 0.97 -6.41
CA GLU A 262 -18.76 2.22 -7.12
C GLU A 262 -19.04 1.97 -8.62
N ASP A 263 -19.91 2.80 -9.22
CA ASP A 263 -20.25 2.63 -10.64
C ASP A 263 -19.05 3.01 -11.51
N ILE A 264 -18.48 2.00 -12.17
CA ILE A 264 -17.36 2.15 -13.11
C ILE A 264 -17.71 3.00 -14.33
N ARG A 265 -19.00 3.26 -14.59
CA ARG A 265 -19.46 4.17 -15.66
C ARG A 265 -19.59 5.62 -15.20
N SER A 266 -19.39 5.89 -13.91
CA SER A 266 -19.43 7.26 -13.40
C SER A 266 -18.34 8.13 -14.02
N ALA A 267 -18.59 9.44 -14.12
CA ALA A 267 -17.62 10.38 -14.70
C ALA A 267 -16.27 10.37 -13.97
N MET A 268 -16.27 10.19 -12.65
CA MET A 268 -15.06 10.06 -11.84
C MET A 268 -14.20 8.89 -12.31
N PHE A 269 -14.81 7.72 -12.48
CA PHE A 269 -14.12 6.51 -12.93
C PHE A 269 -13.65 6.64 -14.38
N GLN A 270 -14.52 7.12 -15.27
CA GLN A 270 -14.24 7.23 -16.71
C GLN A 270 -13.11 8.23 -17.02
N ARG A 271 -13.01 9.35 -16.30
CA ARG A 271 -11.90 10.30 -16.45
C ARG A 271 -10.56 9.66 -16.09
N ALA A 272 -10.49 9.00 -14.94
CA ALA A 272 -9.28 8.33 -14.47
C ALA A 272 -8.81 7.21 -15.41
N THR A 273 -9.74 6.39 -15.88
CA THR A 273 -9.48 5.33 -16.85
C THR A 273 -9.00 5.91 -18.19
N SER A 274 -9.64 6.97 -18.67
CA SER A 274 -9.21 7.68 -19.89
C SER A 274 -7.83 8.29 -19.74
N TRP A 275 -7.53 8.86 -18.57
CA TRP A 275 -6.22 9.41 -18.25
C TRP A 275 -5.14 8.31 -18.30
N LEU A 276 -5.34 7.18 -17.61
CA LEU A 276 -4.40 6.05 -17.65
C LEU A 276 -4.11 5.60 -19.10
N LYS A 277 -5.13 5.44 -19.93
CA LYS A 277 -4.95 5.09 -21.35
C LYS A 277 -4.15 6.14 -22.11
N SER A 278 -4.42 7.43 -21.86
CA SER A 278 -3.75 8.54 -22.56
C SER A 278 -2.26 8.70 -22.24
N VAL A 279 -1.80 8.16 -21.12
CA VAL A 279 -0.41 8.28 -20.65
C VAL A 279 0.41 7.00 -20.82
N GLN A 280 -0.09 6.03 -21.60
CA GLN A 280 0.68 4.83 -21.96
C GLN A 280 1.85 5.20 -22.88
N ASN A 281 3.05 4.66 -22.60
CA ASN A 281 4.22 4.86 -23.43
C ASN A 281 4.11 4.11 -24.77
N GLU A 282 4.93 4.50 -25.75
CA GLU A 282 4.97 3.86 -27.07
C GLU A 282 5.36 2.37 -27.02
N ASP A 283 6.17 1.97 -26.02
CA ASP A 283 6.57 0.58 -25.81
C ASP A 283 5.47 -0.31 -25.18
N GLY A 284 4.33 0.29 -24.83
CA GLY A 284 3.18 -0.37 -24.22
C GLY A 284 3.18 -0.36 -22.69
N GLY A 285 4.27 0.03 -22.04
CA GLY A 285 4.30 0.17 -20.59
C GLY A 285 3.81 1.53 -20.09
N TRP A 286 3.90 1.71 -18.77
CA TRP A 286 3.71 3.00 -18.10
C TRP A 286 4.91 3.31 -17.22
N GLY A 287 5.24 4.59 -17.12
CA GLY A 287 6.40 5.08 -16.39
C GLY A 287 6.21 6.48 -15.87
N GLU A 288 6.65 6.72 -14.64
CA GLU A 288 6.60 8.04 -14.01
C GLU A 288 7.84 8.25 -13.15
N THR A 289 8.57 9.33 -13.40
CA THR A 289 9.75 9.68 -12.59
C THR A 289 9.37 10.46 -11.33
N CYS A 290 10.23 10.41 -10.31
CA CYS A 290 10.09 11.20 -9.08
C CYS A 290 9.95 12.71 -9.30
N ARG A 291 10.35 13.22 -10.47
CA ARG A 291 10.20 14.63 -10.87
C ARG A 291 8.74 15.08 -10.94
N SER A 292 7.79 14.15 -11.05
CA SER A 292 6.36 14.47 -11.05
C SER A 292 5.89 15.07 -9.71
N TYR A 293 6.62 14.88 -8.61
CA TYR A 293 6.32 15.55 -7.34
C TYR A 293 6.70 17.04 -7.38
N ASP A 294 7.79 17.40 -8.07
CA ASP A 294 8.28 18.78 -8.16
C ASP A 294 7.49 19.59 -9.20
N ASP A 295 7.31 19.01 -10.39
CA ASP A 295 6.63 19.65 -11.51
C ASP A 295 5.66 18.65 -12.16
N PRO A 296 4.43 18.54 -11.62
CA PRO A 296 3.40 17.67 -12.18
C PRO A 296 2.91 18.16 -13.55
N VAL A 297 3.10 19.43 -13.91
CA VAL A 297 2.67 19.94 -15.22
C VAL A 297 3.55 19.35 -16.32
N ALA A 298 4.86 19.26 -16.09
CA ALA A 298 5.80 18.72 -17.07
C ALA A 298 6.02 17.20 -16.96
N PHE A 299 5.95 16.62 -15.75
CA PHE A 299 6.44 15.25 -15.51
C PHE A 299 5.38 14.24 -15.04
N LYS A 300 4.11 14.65 -14.86
CA LYS A 300 3.04 13.71 -14.49
C LYS A 300 2.94 12.58 -15.52
N ALA A 301 3.01 11.34 -15.03
CA ALA A 301 3.05 10.13 -15.84
C ALA A 301 4.07 10.18 -17.00
N LYS A 302 5.22 10.84 -16.77
CA LYS A 302 6.36 10.87 -17.70
C LYS A 302 7.56 10.17 -17.09
N GLY A 303 8.02 9.13 -17.78
CA GLY A 303 9.21 8.38 -17.44
C GLY A 303 9.36 7.14 -18.30
N PRO A 304 10.53 6.49 -18.27
CA PRO A 304 10.71 5.17 -18.85
C PRO A 304 9.71 4.20 -18.22
N SER A 305 9.16 3.29 -19.03
CA SER A 305 8.28 2.26 -18.52
C SER A 305 8.97 1.42 -17.45
N THR A 306 8.25 1.11 -16.37
CA THR A 306 8.74 0.24 -15.29
C THR A 306 7.78 -0.93 -15.09
N ALA A 307 8.27 -2.03 -14.53
CA ALA A 307 7.46 -3.23 -14.37
C ALA A 307 6.34 -2.98 -13.35
N SER A 308 6.64 -2.34 -12.22
CA SER A 308 5.68 -2.01 -11.18
C SER A 308 4.64 -0.98 -11.63
N GLN A 309 5.04 0.13 -12.27
CA GLN A 309 4.09 1.15 -12.72
C GLN A 309 3.22 0.67 -13.88
N THR A 310 3.75 -0.18 -14.77
CA THR A 310 2.94 -0.85 -15.78
C THR A 310 1.90 -1.78 -15.14
N ALA A 311 2.31 -2.57 -14.15
CA ALA A 311 1.40 -3.44 -13.42
C ALA A 311 0.30 -2.66 -12.66
N TRP A 312 0.63 -1.51 -12.08
CA TRP A 312 -0.34 -0.59 -11.49
C TRP A 312 -1.39 -0.13 -12.50
N ALA A 313 -0.95 0.46 -13.62
CA ALA A 313 -1.86 0.89 -14.67
C ALA A 313 -2.75 -0.24 -15.18
N LEU A 314 -2.18 -1.44 -15.38
CA LEU A 314 -2.93 -2.65 -15.75
C LEU A 314 -4.01 -3.00 -14.72
N MET A 315 -3.67 -3.09 -13.43
CA MET A 315 -4.65 -3.39 -12.39
C MET A 315 -5.74 -2.32 -12.30
N GLY A 316 -5.39 -1.04 -12.46
CA GLY A 316 -6.36 0.06 -12.51
C GLY A 316 -7.37 -0.11 -13.66
N LEU A 317 -6.88 -0.37 -14.87
CA LEU A 317 -7.72 -0.58 -16.06
C LEU A 317 -8.55 -1.87 -15.98
N ILE A 318 -7.97 -2.98 -15.47
CA ILE A 318 -8.69 -4.25 -15.31
C ILE A 318 -9.86 -4.07 -14.34
N ASN A 319 -9.64 -3.43 -13.19
CA ASN A 319 -10.70 -3.16 -12.21
C ASN A 319 -11.71 -2.11 -12.70
N ALA A 320 -11.36 -1.31 -13.72
CA ALA A 320 -12.27 -0.42 -14.43
C ALA A 320 -13.21 -1.13 -15.42
N GLY A 321 -13.14 -2.45 -15.54
CA GLY A 321 -13.87 -3.21 -16.56
C GLY A 321 -13.24 -3.15 -17.95
N ASP A 322 -12.00 -2.66 -18.06
CA ASP A 322 -11.29 -2.42 -19.33
C ASP A 322 -10.23 -3.51 -19.65
N ALA A 323 -10.38 -4.70 -19.07
CA ALA A 323 -9.42 -5.80 -19.22
C ALA A 323 -9.14 -6.19 -20.69
N ARG A 324 -10.11 -5.99 -21.60
CA ARG A 324 -9.97 -6.33 -23.03
C ARG A 324 -9.53 -5.15 -23.91
N SER A 325 -9.18 -4.01 -23.32
CA SER A 325 -8.74 -2.82 -24.06
C SER A 325 -7.38 -3.02 -24.75
N PRO A 326 -7.12 -2.35 -25.89
CA PRO A 326 -5.81 -2.40 -26.55
C PRO A 326 -4.66 -1.98 -25.63
N GLU A 327 -4.89 -1.03 -24.72
CA GLU A 327 -3.90 -0.55 -23.76
C GLU A 327 -3.49 -1.65 -22.78
N VAL A 328 -4.46 -2.41 -22.25
CA VAL A 328 -4.16 -3.57 -21.39
C VAL A 328 -3.36 -4.63 -22.14
N GLN A 329 -3.72 -4.93 -23.39
CA GLN A 329 -2.96 -5.91 -24.20
C GLN A 329 -1.51 -5.46 -24.44
N ARG A 330 -1.29 -4.18 -24.73
CA ARG A 330 0.05 -3.61 -24.92
C ARG A 330 0.87 -3.62 -23.63
N GLY A 331 0.25 -3.35 -22.48
CA GLY A 331 0.91 -3.43 -21.17
C GLY A 331 1.31 -4.85 -20.78
N LEU A 332 0.45 -5.83 -21.03
CA LEU A 332 0.79 -7.24 -20.84
C LEU A 332 1.93 -7.66 -21.76
N ALA A 333 1.89 -7.26 -23.03
CA ALA A 333 2.97 -7.54 -23.97
C ALA A 333 4.30 -6.89 -23.56
N TYR A 334 4.26 -5.70 -22.94
CA TYR A 334 5.42 -5.09 -22.31
C TYR A 334 5.98 -5.94 -21.18
N LEU A 335 5.14 -6.37 -20.22
CA LEU A 335 5.59 -7.20 -19.10
C LEU A 335 6.17 -8.54 -19.58
N VAL A 336 5.50 -9.23 -20.51
CA VAL A 336 6.00 -10.50 -21.06
C VAL A 336 7.33 -10.31 -21.78
N ARG A 337 7.47 -9.26 -22.60
CA ARG A 337 8.71 -9.00 -23.36
C ARG A 337 9.89 -8.62 -22.46
N THR A 338 9.63 -7.98 -21.33
CA THR A 338 10.66 -7.49 -20.39
C THR A 338 10.95 -8.46 -19.25
N GLN A 339 10.24 -9.58 -19.17
CA GLN A 339 10.52 -10.63 -18.20
C GLN A 339 11.86 -11.30 -18.52
N ARG A 340 12.69 -11.48 -17.50
CA ARG A 340 13.97 -12.18 -17.58
C ARG A 340 13.75 -13.70 -17.65
N ALA A 341 14.78 -14.41 -18.08
CA ALA A 341 14.75 -15.87 -18.21
C ALA A 341 14.50 -16.61 -16.88
N ASP A 342 14.85 -15.99 -15.74
CA ASP A 342 14.58 -16.51 -14.39
C ASP A 342 13.16 -16.17 -13.86
N GLY A 343 12.34 -15.49 -14.68
CA GLY A 343 10.98 -15.08 -14.34
C GLY A 343 10.88 -13.72 -13.65
N SER A 344 11.99 -13.07 -13.33
CA SER A 344 12.03 -11.75 -12.68
C SER A 344 11.93 -10.59 -13.68
N TRP A 345 11.85 -9.35 -13.19
CA TRP A 345 11.96 -8.13 -14.01
C TRP A 345 13.04 -7.23 -13.43
N ASP A 346 13.74 -6.50 -14.29
CA ASP A 346 14.63 -5.43 -13.86
C ASP A 346 13.84 -4.13 -13.66
N GLU A 347 14.16 -3.40 -12.59
CA GLU A 347 13.63 -2.07 -12.35
C GLU A 347 14.70 -1.21 -11.67
N PRO A 348 15.52 -0.48 -12.45
CA PRO A 348 16.57 0.39 -11.90
C PRO A 348 16.01 1.70 -11.34
N TRP A 349 14.75 2.03 -11.65
CA TRP A 349 14.09 3.27 -11.27
C TRP A 349 13.42 3.16 -9.90
N PHE A 350 13.32 4.30 -9.23
CA PHE A 350 12.64 4.41 -7.94
C PHE A 350 11.15 4.62 -8.19
N THR A 351 10.34 3.76 -7.60
CA THR A 351 8.87 3.76 -7.73
C THR A 351 8.17 3.92 -6.38
N GLY A 352 8.91 3.94 -5.26
CA GLY A 352 8.42 4.28 -3.94
C GLY A 352 8.74 5.71 -3.53
N THR A 353 7.94 6.26 -2.61
CA THR A 353 8.13 7.62 -2.06
C THR A 353 8.05 7.57 -0.55
N GLY A 354 9.07 8.05 0.15
CA GLY A 354 8.98 8.28 1.61
C GLY A 354 8.47 9.68 1.90
N PHE A 355 9.16 10.69 1.39
CA PHE A 355 8.77 12.10 1.50
C PHE A 355 8.83 12.76 0.12
N PRO A 356 7.69 13.18 -0.46
CA PRO A 356 7.65 13.88 -1.74
C PRO A 356 8.68 15.01 -1.80
N ARG A 357 9.45 15.08 -2.89
CA ARG A 357 10.50 16.09 -3.17
C ARG A 357 11.77 15.98 -2.32
N VAL A 358 11.83 15.04 -1.38
CA VAL A 358 12.92 14.94 -0.41
C VAL A 358 13.56 13.56 -0.41
N PHE A 359 12.73 12.52 -0.38
CA PHE A 359 13.18 11.16 -0.09
C PHE A 359 12.38 10.11 -0.86
N TYR A 360 13.07 9.40 -1.75
CA TYR A 360 12.49 8.38 -2.62
C TYR A 360 13.02 7.00 -2.28
N LEU A 361 12.22 5.98 -2.55
CA LEU A 361 12.51 4.60 -2.18
C LEU A 361 12.52 3.69 -3.41
N ARG A 362 13.42 2.72 -3.39
CA ARG A 362 13.38 1.56 -4.29
C ARG A 362 12.97 0.34 -3.48
N TYR A 363 11.73 -0.09 -3.67
CA TYR A 363 11.25 -1.37 -3.18
C TYR A 363 11.70 -2.46 -4.16
N HIS A 364 12.67 -3.26 -3.75
CA HIS A 364 13.30 -4.23 -4.65
C HIS A 364 12.31 -5.28 -5.19
N LEU A 365 11.26 -5.60 -4.44
CA LEU A 365 10.29 -6.62 -4.82
C LEU A 365 9.08 -6.09 -5.60
N TYR A 366 8.92 -4.77 -5.75
CA TYR A 366 7.82 -4.16 -6.53
C TYR A 366 7.78 -4.68 -7.96
N CYS A 367 8.95 -4.79 -8.59
CA CYS A 367 9.10 -5.30 -9.94
C CYS A 367 8.78 -6.80 -10.09
N HIS A 368 8.49 -7.52 -9.01
CA HIS A 368 8.17 -8.95 -9.07
C HIS A 368 6.71 -9.21 -8.73
N TYR A 369 6.26 -8.81 -7.54
CA TYR A 369 4.90 -9.13 -7.13
C TYR A 369 3.85 -8.31 -7.86
N PHE A 370 4.11 -7.07 -8.27
CA PHE A 370 3.09 -6.30 -8.98
C PHE A 370 2.84 -6.84 -10.40
N PRO A 371 3.86 -7.11 -11.23
CA PRO A 371 3.65 -7.77 -12.53
C PRO A 371 2.92 -9.11 -12.40
N LEU A 372 3.34 -9.96 -11.45
CA LEU A 372 2.67 -11.22 -11.18
C LEU A 372 1.19 -11.00 -10.83
N TRP A 373 0.91 -10.08 -9.91
CA TRP A 373 -0.44 -9.76 -9.47
C TRP A 373 -1.33 -9.22 -10.58
N ALA A 374 -0.80 -8.31 -11.42
CA ALA A 374 -1.53 -7.76 -12.55
C ALA A 374 -1.88 -8.83 -13.59
N MET A 375 -0.93 -9.74 -13.90
CA MET A 375 -1.18 -10.84 -14.82
C MET A 375 -2.17 -11.87 -14.25
N GLY A 376 -2.10 -12.17 -12.95
CA GLY A 376 -3.07 -13.02 -12.26
C GLY A 376 -4.49 -12.45 -12.34
N GLN A 377 -4.65 -11.15 -12.07
CA GLN A 377 -5.94 -10.47 -12.19
C GLN A 377 -6.45 -10.44 -13.64
N TYR A 378 -5.57 -10.21 -14.62
CA TYR A 378 -5.95 -10.27 -16.02
C TYR A 378 -6.46 -11.66 -16.43
N ALA A 379 -5.75 -12.72 -16.03
CA ALA A 379 -6.15 -14.09 -16.30
C ALA A 379 -7.52 -14.41 -15.67
N ALA A 380 -7.75 -13.97 -14.43
CA ALA A 380 -9.04 -14.11 -13.77
C ALA A 380 -10.15 -13.35 -14.53
N ALA A 381 -9.95 -12.08 -14.85
CA ALA A 381 -10.94 -11.21 -15.49
C ALA A 381 -11.29 -11.63 -16.94
N THR A 382 -10.39 -12.36 -17.62
CA THR A 382 -10.60 -12.80 -19.00
C THR A 382 -11.00 -14.26 -19.15
N SER A 383 -10.91 -15.05 -18.08
CA SER A 383 -11.45 -16.41 -18.03
C SER A 383 -12.98 -16.41 -18.19
N ASP A 384 -13.52 -17.36 -18.95
CA ASP A 384 -14.99 -17.49 -19.18
C ASP A 384 -15.78 -17.72 -17.88
N THR A 385 -15.10 -18.04 -16.77
CA THR A 385 -15.67 -18.15 -15.43
C THR A 385 -16.01 -16.80 -14.77
N ALA A 386 -15.35 -15.70 -15.13
CA ALA A 386 -15.59 -14.37 -14.55
C ALA A 386 -16.83 -13.66 -15.10
N SER A 387 -17.41 -14.15 -16.21
CA SER A 387 -18.70 -13.68 -16.73
C SER A 387 -19.86 -13.85 -15.73
N LYS A 388 -19.67 -14.59 -14.62
CA LYS A 388 -20.70 -14.86 -13.60
C LYS A 388 -20.50 -14.11 -12.28
N SER A 389 -19.40 -13.38 -12.06
CA SER A 389 -19.09 -12.77 -10.74
C SER A 389 -19.24 -11.26 -10.67
N TYR A 390 -19.59 -10.60 -11.78
CA TYR A 390 -19.87 -9.15 -11.82
C TYR A 390 -21.35 -8.80 -11.74
N ASP A 391 -22.25 -9.79 -11.67
CA ASP A 391 -23.62 -9.55 -11.29
C ASP A 391 -23.63 -9.25 -9.78
N ALA A 392 -23.76 -7.96 -9.45
CA ALA A 392 -24.05 -7.51 -8.11
C ALA A 392 -25.23 -8.34 -7.56
N PRO A 393 -25.21 -8.75 -6.28
CA PRO A 393 -26.32 -9.51 -5.73
C PRO A 393 -27.61 -8.71 -5.90
N GLU A 394 -28.55 -9.24 -6.68
CA GLU A 394 -29.91 -8.73 -6.74
C GLU A 394 -30.49 -8.82 -5.33
N HIS A 395 -30.55 -7.68 -4.64
CA HIS A 395 -31.31 -7.58 -3.42
C HIS A 395 -32.79 -7.71 -3.79
N SER A 396 -33.35 -8.90 -3.58
CA SER A 396 -34.78 -9.12 -3.58
C SER A 396 -35.41 -8.26 -2.49
N ASN A 397 -36.03 -7.15 -2.86
CA ASN A 397 -37.03 -6.51 -2.02
C ASN A 397 -38.24 -7.44 -1.98
N SER A 398 -38.37 -8.22 -0.92
CA SER A 398 -39.65 -8.81 -0.52
C SER A 398 -40.38 -7.83 0.39
N GLU A 399 -41.63 -7.58 0.02
CA GLU A 399 -42.65 -6.75 0.69
C GLU A 399 -42.82 -7.00 2.20
#